data_AF-A0AAN7Z138-F1
#
_entry.id   AF-A0AAN7Z138-F1
#
_cell.length_a   1.000
_cell.length_b   1.000
_cell.length_c   1.000
_cell.angle_alpha   90.00
_cell.angle_beta   90.00
_cell.angle_gamma   90.00
#
_symmetry.space_group_name_H-M   'P 1'
#
loop_
_entity.id
_entity.type
_entity.pdbx_description
1 polymer ?
#
loop_
_entity_poly.entity_id
_entity_poly.type
_entity_poly.pdbx_seq_one_letter_code
_entity_poly.pdbx_strand_id
1 'polypeptide(L)' 'MACRLAKERGSKVLEIRDIQLVLERVYNIRIPGYTSDELRTVRKVQPSPNWIAKMSAIQAAKVTSGKDDK' A
#
# COMPACT_ATOMS: atom_id res chain seq x y z
N MET A 1 12.87 -11.09 -10.41
CA MET A 1 12.12 -10.44 -9.31
C MET A 1 11.62 -11.44 -8.26
N ALA A 2 10.91 -12.51 -8.64
CA ALA A 2 10.38 -13.49 -7.68
C ALA A 2 11.46 -14.19 -6.84
N CYS A 3 12.58 -14.65 -7.43
CA CYS A 3 13.66 -15.27 -6.66
C CYS A 3 14.34 -14.32 -5.66
N ARG A 4 14.31 -13.01 -5.93
CA ARG A 4 14.83 -12.00 -5.00
C ARG A 4 13.91 -11.86 -3.79
N LEU A 5 12.59 -11.89 -4.00
CA LEU A 5 11.59 -11.89 -2.92
C LEU A 5 11.68 -13.15 -2.06
N ALA A 6 11.89 -14.33 -2.67
CA ALA A 6 12.13 -15.57 -1.93
C ALA A 6 13.34 -15.45 -1.00
N LYS A 7 14.43 -14.86 -1.52
CA LYS A 7 15.65 -14.60 -0.75
C LYS A 7 15.45 -13.57 0.37
N GLU A 8 14.69 -12.49 0.14
CA GLU A 8 14.37 -11.50 1.17
C GLU A 8 13.47 -12.05 2.28
N ARG A 9 12.59 -13.01 1.96
CA ARG A 9 11.87 -13.78 2.99
C ARG A 9 12.81 -14.68 3.82
N GLY A 10 14.02 -14.94 3.34
CA GLY A 10 14.96 -15.89 3.94
C GLY A 10 14.74 -17.34 3.48
N SER A 11 13.93 -17.57 2.44
CA SER A 11 13.77 -18.91 1.87
C SER A 11 14.83 -19.20 0.81
N LYS A 12 15.35 -20.44 0.83
CA LYS A 12 16.22 -20.97 -0.24
C LYS A 12 15.44 -21.53 -1.42
N VAL A 13 14.12 -21.65 -1.30
CA VAL A 13 13.25 -22.24 -2.31
C VAL A 13 12.28 -21.18 -2.81
N LEU A 14 12.06 -21.17 -4.12
CA LEU A 14 11.07 -20.30 -4.75
C LEU A 14 9.67 -20.85 -4.44
N GLU A 15 8.86 -20.07 -3.73
CA GLU A 15 7.47 -20.43 -3.43
C GLU A 15 6.52 -19.74 -4.39
N ILE A 16 5.32 -20.32 -4.55
CA ILE A 16 4.25 -19.78 -5.40
C ILE A 16 3.87 -18.34 -5.01
N ARG A 17 3.97 -18.00 -3.71
CA ARG A 17 3.72 -16.65 -3.19
C ARG A 17 4.65 -15.60 -3.79
N ASP A 18 5.90 -15.94 -4.07
CA ASP A 18 6.87 -14.99 -4.65
C ASP A 18 6.51 -14.64 -6.09
N ILE A 19 6.04 -15.64 -6.84
CA ILE A 19 5.59 -15.48 -8.22
C ILE A 19 4.30 -14.68 -8.25
N GLN A 20 3.35 -15.04 -7.38
CA GLN A 20 2.06 -14.35 -7.28
C GLN A 20 2.22 -12.88 -6.91
N LEU A 21 3.11 -12.56 -5.97
CA LEU A 21 3.39 -11.17 -5.58
C LEU A 21 3.92 -10.34 -6.76
N VAL A 22 4.79 -10.89 -7.60
CA VAL A 22 5.31 -10.20 -8.79
C VAL A 22 4.23 -10.00 -9.84
N LEU A 23 3.43 -11.03 -10.10
CA LEU A 23 2.34 -10.95 -11.08
C LEU A 23 1.28 -9.92 -10.67
N GLU A 24 0.88 -9.90 -9.39
CA GLU A 24 -0.12 -8.96 -8.90
C GLU A 24 0.43 -7.52 -8.79
N ARG A 25 1.67 -7.32 -8.33
CA ARG A 25 2.23 -5.97 -8.08
C ARG A 25 2.88 -5.31 -9.29
N VAL A 26 3.48 -6.09 -10.19
CA VAL A 26 4.26 -5.56 -11.33
C VAL A 26 3.45 -5.61 -12.62
N TYR A 27 2.76 -6.74 -12.86
CA TYR A 27 2.04 -6.98 -14.09
C TYR A 27 0.53 -6.78 -13.96
N ASN A 28 0.02 -6.58 -12.74
CA ASN A 28 -1.42 -6.48 -12.45
C ASN A 28 -2.23 -7.69 -12.97
N ILE A 29 -1.60 -8.87 -13.00
CA ILE A 29 -2.20 -10.13 -13.43
C ILE A 29 -2.51 -10.97 -12.19
N ARG A 30 -3.74 -11.46 -12.10
CA ARG A 30 -4.18 -12.36 -11.03
C ARG A 30 -4.54 -13.72 -11.62
N ILE A 31 -3.95 -14.77 -11.07
CA ILE A 31 -4.24 -16.15 -11.46
C ILE A 31 -5.39 -16.68 -10.57
N PRO A 32 -6.56 -17.02 -11.15
CA PRO A 32 -7.65 -17.65 -10.40
C PRO A 32 -7.22 -19.01 -9.84
N GLY A 33 -7.70 -19.37 -8.64
CA GLY A 33 -7.40 -20.67 -8.02
C GLY A 33 -6.05 -20.78 -7.32
N TYR A 34 -5.14 -19.81 -7.51
CA TYR A 34 -3.86 -19.73 -6.77
C TYR A 34 -3.81 -18.58 -5.75
N THR A 35 -4.89 -17.80 -5.62
CA THR A 35 -4.99 -16.67 -4.69
C THR A 35 -4.76 -17.15 -3.25
N SER A 36 -3.62 -16.80 -2.69
CA SER A 36 -3.38 -16.87 -1.25
C SER A 36 -4.20 -15.74 -0.65
N ASP A 37 -5.31 -16.08 0.00
CA ASP A 37 -6.03 -15.15 0.87
C ASP A 37 -5.12 -14.52 1.96
N GLU A 38 -3.93 -15.08 2.19
CA GLU A 38 -2.90 -14.54 3.09
C GLU A 38 -2.22 -13.23 2.62
N LEU A 39 -2.25 -12.89 1.32
CA LEU A 39 -1.48 -11.73 0.81
C LEU A 39 -2.30 -10.43 0.76
N ARG A 40 -3.50 -10.40 1.35
CA ARG A 40 -4.23 -9.16 1.55
C ARG A 40 -4.19 -8.75 3.00
N THR A 41 -3.07 -8.17 3.40
CA THR A 41 -3.15 -7.16 4.45
C THR A 41 -3.93 -5.99 3.84
N VAL A 42 -5.25 -5.95 4.08
CA VAL A 42 -6.04 -4.73 3.89
C VAL A 42 -5.56 -3.76 4.96
N ARG A 43 -4.39 -3.17 4.71
CA ARG A 43 -3.87 -2.10 5.54
C ARG A 43 -4.75 -0.91 5.20
N LYS A 44 -5.80 -0.69 6.00
CA LYS A 44 -6.48 0.60 6.02
C LYS A 44 -5.37 1.63 6.18
N VAL A 45 -5.22 2.49 5.19
CA VAL A 45 -4.23 3.57 5.25
C VAL A 45 -4.76 4.54 6.31
N GLN A 46 -4.48 4.24 7.57
CA GLN A 46 -4.69 5.18 8.66
C GLN A 46 -3.42 6.03 8.74
N PRO A 47 -3.47 7.28 8.29
CA PRO A 47 -2.35 8.18 8.46
C PRO A 47 -2.02 8.36 9.94
N SER A 48 -0.76 8.65 10.24
CA SER A 48 -0.34 8.96 11.61
C SER A 48 -1.16 10.14 12.19
N PRO A 49 -1.41 10.19 13.51
CA PRO A 49 -2.11 11.30 14.14
C PRO A 49 -1.49 12.68 13.81
N ASN A 50 -0.15 12.73 13.68
CA ASN A 50 0.57 13.94 13.28
C ASN A 50 0.22 14.39 11.84
N TRP A 51 -0.03 13.45 10.93
CA TRP A 51 -0.49 13.76 9.58
C TRP A 51 -1.94 14.26 9.58
N ILE A 52 -2.81 13.66 10.39
CA ILE A 52 -4.21 14.08 10.53
C ILE A 52 -4.29 15.52 11.05
N ALA A 53 -3.49 15.87 12.06
CA ALA A 53 -3.42 17.23 12.60
C ALA A 53 -2.98 18.25 11.54
N LYS A 54 -1.97 17.92 10.72
CA LYS A 54 -1.52 18.76 9.60
C LYS A 54 -2.60 18.95 8.54
N MET A 55 -3.31 17.88 8.19
CA MET A 55 -4.41 17.94 7.22
C MET A 55 -5.58 18.79 7.73
N SER A 56 -5.94 18.66 9.01
CA SER A 56 -6.97 19.48 9.65
C SER A 56 -6.60 20.96 9.64
N ALA A 57 -5.36 21.31 9.97
CA ALA A 57 -4.87 22.68 9.90
C ALA A 57 -4.90 23.25 8.47
N ILE A 58 -4.51 22.46 7.47
CA ILE A 58 -4.59 22.86 6.04
C ILE A 58 -6.05 23.05 5.60
N GLN A 59 -6.97 22.19 6.04
CA GLN A 59 -8.39 22.33 5.75
C GLN A 59 -8.99 23.59 6.40
N ALA A 60 -8.66 23.85 7.66
CA ALA A 60 -9.07 25.07 8.36
C ALA A 60 -8.56 26.32 7.65
N ALA A 61 -7.27 26.33 7.27
CA ALA A 61 -6.67 27.44 6.53
C ALA A 61 -7.33 27.65 5.15
N LYS A 62 -7.69 26.58 4.43
CA LYS A 62 -8.43 26.69 3.16
C LYS A 62 -9.80 27.36 3.34
N VAL A 63 -10.52 27.03 4.40
CA VAL A 63 -11.85 27.61 4.69
C VAL A 63 -11.76 29.08 5.08
N THR A 64 -10.70 29.49 5.78
CA THR A 64 -10.50 30.89 6.20
C THR A 64 -9.86 31.76 5.11
N SER A 65 -9.03 31.19 4.23
CA SER A 65 -8.34 31.93 3.14
C SER A 65 -9.25 32.55 2.08
N GLY A 66 -10.55 32.23 2.07
CA GLY A 66 -11.54 32.91 1.21
C GLY A 66 -12.12 34.19 1.81
N LYS A 67 -11.66 34.63 2.99
CA LYS A 67 -12.27 35.72 3.75
C LYS A 67 -11.36 36.93 4.02
N ASP A 68 -10.13 36.92 3.52
CA ASP A 68 -9.14 37.99 3.70
C ASP A 68 -8.97 38.92 2.48
N ASP A 69 -9.86 38.85 1.48
CA ASP A 69 -9.92 39.75 0.31
C ASP A 69 -11.08 40.76 0.39
N LYS A 70 -11.20 41.49 1.51
CA LYS A 70 -12.02 42.72 1.58
C LYS A 70 -11.46 43.76 2.53
#